data_AF-A0A226QNY7-F1
#
_entry.id   AF-A0A226QNY7-F1
#
_cell.length_a   1.000
_cell.length_b   1.000
_cell.length_c   1.000
_cell.angle_alpha   90.00
_cell.angle_beta   90.00
_cell.angle_gamma   90.00
#
_symmetry.space_group_name_H-M   'P 1'
#
loop_
_entity.id
_entity.type
_entity.pdbx_description
1 polymer ?
#
loop_
_entity_poly.entity_id
_entity_poly.type
_entity_poly.pdbx_seq_one_letter_code
_entity_poly.pdbx_strand_id
1 'polypeptide(L)' 'MLWRRKGWLKKQFDLKLVEELQALRDEWYEQKRLIEKCVEPSEEVLMALNVTEAKYFFLIREAKYRRVSLKGVK' A
#
# COMPACT_ATOMS: atom_id res chain seq x y z
N MET A 1 16.19 17.85 -23.07
CA MET A 1 14.84 18.08 -22.46
C MET A 1 14.11 16.79 -22.06
N LEU A 2 14.31 15.66 -22.76
CA LEU A 2 13.69 14.35 -22.44
C LEU A 2 14.07 13.77 -21.06
N TRP A 3 15.31 13.98 -20.62
CA TRP A 3 15.83 13.34 -19.39
C TRP A 3 15.34 14.03 -18.12
N ARG A 4 15.08 15.35 -18.18
CA ARG A 4 14.45 16.10 -17.09
C ARG A 4 13.00 15.67 -16.86
N ARG A 5 12.24 15.44 -17.93
CA ARG A 5 10.86 14.90 -17.86
C ARG A 5 10.84 13.49 -17.26
N LYS A 6 11.80 12.64 -17.63
CA LYS A 6 11.92 11.26 -17.10
C LYS A 6 12.16 11.24 -15.59
N GLY A 7 13.02 12.11 -15.06
CA GLY A 7 13.29 12.21 -13.62
C GLY A 7 12.06 12.69 -12.82
N TRP A 8 11.34 13.69 -13.34
CA TRP A 8 10.11 14.20 -12.73
C TRP A 8 9.01 13.14 -12.70
N LEU A 9 8.79 12.45 -13.82
CA LEU A 9 7.76 11.43 -13.93
C LEU A 9 8.03 10.26 -12.97
N LYS A 10 9.28 9.81 -12.87
CA LYS A 10 9.68 8.81 -11.88
C LYS A 10 9.33 9.26 -10.46
N LYS A 11 9.68 10.48 -10.09
CA LYS A 11 9.37 11.03 -8.76
C LYS A 11 7.86 11.09 -8.50
N GLN A 12 7.06 11.48 -9.50
CA GLN A 12 5.60 11.52 -9.38
C GLN A 12 5.01 10.13 -9.12
N PHE A 13 5.43 9.11 -9.86
CA PHE A 13 4.93 7.74 -9.66
C PHE A 13 5.48 7.09 -8.39
N ASP A 14 6.69 7.44 -7.97
CA ASP A 14 7.23 7.01 -6.68
C ASP A 14 6.40 7.61 -5.53
N LEU A 15 5.95 8.87 -5.63
CA LEU A 15 5.03 9.48 -4.65
C LEU A 15 3.66 8.79 -4.62
N LYS A 16 3.04 8.57 -5.79
CA LYS A 16 1.77 7.84 -5.90
C LYS A 16 1.84 6.44 -5.28
N LEU A 17 2.94 5.73 -5.52
CA LEU A 17 3.17 4.41 -4.93
C LEU A 17 3.16 4.48 -3.39
N VAL A 18 3.75 5.52 -2.79
CA VAL A 18 3.74 5.66 -1.33
C VAL A 18 2.36 6.05 -0.81
N GLU A 19 1.65 6.94 -1.49
CA GLU A 19 0.27 7.32 -1.15
C GLU A 19 -0.65 6.09 -1.17
N GLU A 20 -0.58 5.28 -2.23
CA GLU A 20 -1.34 4.02 -2.34
C GLU A 20 -0.94 3.00 -1.26
N LEU A 21 0.35 2.87 -0.96
CA LEU A 21 0.84 1.98 0.10
C LEU A 21 0.32 2.40 1.48
N GLN A 22 0.25 3.70 1.77
CA GLN A 22 -0.30 4.23 3.02
C GLN A 22 -1.81 3.98 3.11
N ALA A 23 -2.55 4.24 2.03
CA ALA A 23 -3.99 3.98 1.99
C ALA A 23 -4.31 2.50 2.24
N LEU A 24 -3.62 1.57 1.57
CA LEU A 24 -3.80 0.13 1.78
C LEU A 24 -3.38 -0.33 3.16
N ARG A 25 -2.33 0.27 3.73
CA ARG A 25 -1.92 0.01 5.12
C ARG A 25 -3.06 0.35 6.08
N ASP A 26 -3.64 1.54 5.93
CA ASP A 26 -4.67 2.04 6.83
C ASP A 26 -5.97 1.25 6.67
N GLU A 27 -6.34 0.89 5.44
CA GLU A 27 -7.45 -0.02 5.14
C GLU A 27 -7.24 -1.40 5.78
N TRP A 28 -6.06 -2.01 5.60
CA TRP A 28 -5.75 -3.31 6.18
C TRP A 28 -5.80 -3.30 7.70
N TYR A 29 -5.23 -2.27 8.34
CA TYR A 29 -5.29 -2.13 9.80
C TYR A 29 -6.72 -1.95 10.31
N GLU A 30 -7.56 -1.19 9.60
CA GLU A 30 -8.96 -1.02 9.99
C GLU A 30 -9.74 -2.33 9.85
N GLN A 31 -9.62 -3.02 8.70
CA GLN A 31 -10.24 -4.33 8.49
C GLN A 31 -9.82 -5.33 9.57
N LYS A 32 -8.52 -5.37 9.90
CA LYS A 32 -7.98 -6.24 10.94
C LYS A 32 -8.57 -5.89 12.32
N ARG A 33 -8.61 -4.61 12.68
CA ARG A 33 -9.17 -4.13 13.96
C ARG A 33 -10.66 -4.48 14.11
N LEU A 34 -11.42 -4.45 13.02
CA LEU A 34 -12.83 -4.85 13.01
C LEU A 34 -12.97 -6.36 13.24
N ILE A 35 -12.20 -7.16 12.50
CA ILE A 35 -12.22 -8.62 12.60
C ILE A 35 -11.79 -9.10 14.00
N GLU A 36 -10.79 -8.46 14.61
CA GLU A 36 -10.36 -8.76 16.00
C GLU A 36 -11.47 -8.56 17.04
N LYS A 37 -12.48 -7.73 16.75
CA LYS A 37 -13.64 -7.50 17.62
C LYS A 37 -14.84 -8.39 17.27
N CYS A 38 -14.80 -9.10 16.15
CA CYS A 38 -15.87 -9.99 15.72
C CYS A 38 -15.72 -11.36 16.39
N VAL A 39 -16.82 -11.88 16.95
CA VAL A 39 -16.84 -13.24 17.53
C VAL A 39 -16.74 -14.31 16.43
N GLU A 40 -17.43 -14.09 15.31
CA GLU A 40 -17.39 -14.99 14.15
C GLU A 40 -17.46 -14.16 12.85
N PRO A 41 -16.32 -13.84 12.21
CA PRO A 41 -16.30 -13.16 10.92
C PRO A 41 -16.72 -14.13 9.80
N SER A 42 -17.46 -13.64 8.81
CA SER A 42 -17.82 -14.44 7.63
C SER A 42 -16.60 -14.72 6.75
N GLU A 43 -16.68 -15.79 5.95
CA GLU A 43 -15.63 -16.16 5.00
C GLU A 43 -15.34 -15.04 3.99
N GLU A 44 -16.37 -14.34 3.51
CA GLU A 44 -16.22 -13.20 2.60
C GLU A 44 -15.40 -12.06 3.21
N VAL A 45 -15.62 -11.78 4.51
CA VAL A 45 -14.88 -10.74 5.24
C VAL A 45 -13.42 -11.14 5.41
N LEU A 46 -13.15 -12.40 5.73
CA LEU A 46 -11.79 -12.93 5.82
C LEU A 46 -11.08 -12.91 4.46
N MET A 47 -11.79 -13.25 3.39
CA MET A 47 -11.25 -13.19 2.03
C MET A 47 -10.90 -11.74 1.64
N ALA A 48 -11.76 -10.77 1.95
CA ALA A 48 -11.50 -9.36 1.71
C ALA A 48 -10.24 -8.88 2.46
N LEU A 49 -10.09 -9.25 3.74
CA LEU A 49 -8.88 -8.96 4.52
C LEU A 49 -7.62 -9.50 3.84
N ASN A 50 -7.63 -10.77 3.43
CA ASN A 50 -6.50 -11.43 2.78
C ASN A 50 -6.12 -10.76 1.45
N VAL A 51 -7.12 -10.29 0.68
CA VAL A 51 -6.90 -9.56 -0.56
C VAL A 51 -6.22 -8.22 -0.31
N THR A 52 -6.69 -7.46 0.68
CA THR A 52 -6.07 -6.17 1.06
C THR A 52 -4.65 -6.37 1.58
N GLU A 53 -4.42 -7.41 2.40
CA GLU A 53 -3.11 -7.80 2.89
C GLU A 53 -2.14 -8.11 1.73
N ALA A 54 -2.57 -8.94 0.78
CA ALA A 54 -1.77 -9.30 -0.39
C ALA A 54 -1.39 -8.06 -1.24
N LYS A 55 -2.34 -7.13 -1.44
CA LYS A 55 -2.09 -5.87 -2.15
C LYS A 55 -1.06 -5.01 -1.40
N TYR A 56 -1.21 -4.87 -0.09
CA TYR A 56 -0.29 -4.10 0.75
C TYR A 56 1.15 -4.64 0.67
N PHE A 57 1.32 -5.95 0.86
CA PHE A 57 2.65 -6.58 0.77
C PHE A 57 3.24 -6.53 -0.63
N PHE A 58 2.42 -6.62 -1.68
CA PHE A 58 2.87 -6.41 -3.04
C PHE A 58 3.47 -5.01 -3.23
N LEU A 59 2.80 -3.95 -2.75
CA LEU A 59 3.33 -2.59 -2.86
C LEU A 59 4.61 -2.39 -2.04
N ILE A 60 4.74 -3.04 -0.87
CA ILE A 60 6.02 -3.02 -0.11
C ILE A 60 7.16 -3.63 -0.95
N ARG A 61 6.91 -4.77 -1.60
CA ARG A 61 7.91 -5.42 -2.47
C ARG A 61 8.29 -4.52 -3.63
N GLU A 62 7.30 -3.86 -4.24
CA GLU A 62 7.53 -2.93 -5.34
C GLU A 62 8.32 -1.68 -4.91
N ALA A 63 8.00 -1.10 -3.75
CA ALA A 63 8.74 0.03 -3.18
C ALA A 63 10.20 -0.33 -2.91
N LYS A 64 10.46 -1.55 -2.40
CA LYS A 64 11.81 -2.08 -2.19
C LYS A 64 12.55 -2.28 -3.52
N TYR A 65 11.88 -2.86 -4.52
CA TYR A 65 12.46 -3.05 -5.86
C TYR A 65 12.86 -1.71 -6.51
N ARG A 66 12.00 -0.69 -6.39
CA ARG A 66 12.24 0.67 -6.92
C ARG A 66 13.18 1.52 -6.06
N ARG A 67 13.60 1.02 -4.89
CA ARG A 67 14.40 1.73 -3.88
C ARG A 67 13.77 3.06 -3.46
N VAL A 68 12.44 3.09 -3.35
CA VAL A 68 11.71 4.27 -2.89
C VAL A 68 11.96 4.46 -1.39
N SER A 69 12.43 5.64 -1.01
CA SER A 69 12.64 6.00 0.39
C SER A 69 11.34 6.56 0.97
N LEU A 70 10.87 5.97 2.07
CA LEU A 70 9.73 6.48 2.83
C LEU A 70 10.10 7.67 3.73
N LYS A 71 11.39 8.08 3.80
CA LYS A 71 11.90 9.10 4.74
C LYS A 71 11.39 10.54 4.52
N GLY A 72 10.40 10.76 3.67
CA GLY A 72 9.87 12.10 3.36
C GLY A 72 8.36 12.19 3.31
N VAL A 73 7.64 11.09 3.60
CA VAL A 73 6.18 11.11 3.59
C VAL A 73 5.71 11.37 5.02
N LYS A 74 5.22 12.58 5.25
CA LYS A 74 4.63 13.01 6.52
C LYS A 74 3.24 12.45 6.69
#